data_AF-A0A1F5HF60-F1
#
_entry.id   AF-A0A1F5HF60-F1
#
_cell.length_a   1.000
_cell.length_b   1.000
_cell.length_c   1.000
_cell.angle_alpha   90.00
_cell.angle_beta   90.00
_cell.angle_gamma   90.00
#
_symmetry.space_group_name_H-M   'P 1'
#
loop_
_entity.id
_entity.type
_entity.pdbx_description
1 polymer ?
#
loop_
_entity_poly.entity_id
_entity_poly.type
_entity_poly.pdbx_seq_one_letter_code
_entity_poly.pdbx_strand_id
1 'polypeptide(L)'
;MRRDHLWLEDQLKLLLSKYFSDVKITNPVEIQFGREAKYRFGSIRLLKSKSSMSLKLLMSLKSLKKQEPQKSIITITSMFAKRAIPVKVVRYTIGHELCHYAHGFSSTNRRLFKFPHHGGIVNRELSERGAHDLITAYKKWLKTYRKKILENRAKV
;
A
#
# COMPACT_ATOMS: atom_id res chain seq x y z
N MET A 1 23.91 3.42 -1.94
CA MET A 1 22.76 4.34 -2.03
C MET A 1 21.45 3.57 -1.79
N ARG A 2 20.56 4.07 -0.92
CA ARG A 2 19.22 3.48 -0.63
C ARG A 2 18.13 4.26 -1.36
N ARG A 3 16.94 3.68 -1.51
CA ARG A 3 15.75 4.44 -1.91
C ARG A 3 15.25 5.23 -0.70
N ASP A 4 14.96 6.50 -0.91
CA ASP A 4 14.43 7.40 0.10
C ASP A 4 12.92 7.56 -0.04
N HIS A 5 12.36 8.46 0.77
CA HIS A 5 10.93 8.76 0.76
C HIS A 5 10.49 9.42 -0.56
N LEU A 6 11.29 10.34 -1.10
CA LEU A 6 11.01 11.02 -2.37
C LEU A 6 10.86 10.00 -3.51
N TRP A 7 11.80 9.05 -3.63
CA TRP A 7 11.70 7.97 -4.60
C TRP A 7 10.40 7.16 -4.47
N LEU A 8 9.95 6.94 -3.23
CA LEU A 8 8.74 6.16 -2.95
C LEU A 8 7.46 6.94 -3.33
N GLU A 9 7.41 8.24 -3.06
CA GLU A 9 6.35 9.12 -3.52
C GLU A 9 6.29 9.19 -5.05
N ASP A 10 7.44 9.27 -5.72
CA ASP A 10 7.52 9.24 -7.18
C ASP A 10 6.99 7.93 -7.76
N GLN A 11 7.25 6.79 -7.09
CA GLN A 11 6.66 5.52 -7.51
C GLN A 11 5.14 5.50 -7.33
N LEU A 12 4.62 6.07 -6.25
CA LEU A 12 3.17 6.18 -6.05
C LEU A 12 2.52 7.03 -7.15
N LYS A 13 3.07 8.22 -7.42
CA LYS A 13 2.59 9.13 -8.48
C LYS A 13 2.61 8.46 -9.84
N LEU A 14 3.72 7.81 -10.19
CA LEU A 14 3.87 7.07 -11.44
C LEU A 14 2.83 5.95 -11.60
N LEU A 15 2.57 5.19 -10.54
CA LEU A 15 1.62 4.07 -10.62
C LEU A 15 0.18 4.56 -10.68
N LEU A 16 -0.16 5.61 -9.91
CA LEU A 16 -1.45 6.26 -10.00
C LEU A 16 -1.72 6.77 -11.42
N SER A 17 -0.78 7.52 -12.00
CA SER A 17 -0.95 8.09 -13.35
C SER A 17 -1.00 7.02 -14.44
N LYS A 18 -0.21 5.95 -14.30
CA LYS A 18 -0.08 4.93 -15.35
C LYS A 18 -1.18 3.87 -15.32
N TYR A 19 -1.58 3.42 -14.15
CA TYR A 19 -2.43 2.24 -13.99
C TYR A 19 -3.77 2.52 -13.30
N PHE A 20 -3.91 3.66 -12.61
CA PHE A 20 -5.09 3.97 -11.80
C PHE A 20 -5.64 5.38 -12.09
N SER A 21 -5.45 5.89 -13.31
CA SER A 21 -5.92 7.22 -13.72
C SER A 21 -7.44 7.33 -13.75
N ASP A 22 -8.13 6.20 -13.90
CA ASP A 22 -9.59 6.04 -13.83
C ASP A 22 -10.14 6.03 -12.40
N VAL A 23 -9.28 5.79 -11.39
CA VAL A 23 -9.74 5.65 -10.01
C VAL A 23 -10.00 7.01 -9.39
N LYS A 24 -11.25 7.23 -8.95
CA LYS A 24 -11.62 8.43 -8.20
C LYS A 24 -10.91 8.43 -6.83
N ILE A 25 -9.99 9.39 -6.66
CA ILE A 25 -9.31 9.65 -5.39
C ILE A 25 -10.23 10.51 -4.52
N THR A 26 -10.98 9.87 -3.61
CA THR A 26 -11.92 10.55 -2.71
C THR A 26 -11.29 11.05 -1.43
N ASN A 27 -10.07 10.61 -1.15
CA ASN A 27 -9.27 11.03 -0.01
C ASN A 27 -7.78 10.94 -0.37
N PRO A 28 -6.91 11.79 0.21
CA PRO A 28 -5.47 11.72 -0.06
C PRO A 28 -4.91 10.31 0.19
N VAL A 29 -4.06 9.85 -0.73
CA VAL A 29 -3.30 8.60 -0.61
C VAL A 29 -1.83 8.96 -0.43
N GLU A 30 -1.28 8.62 0.72
CA GLU A 30 0.12 8.82 1.06
C GLU A 30 0.85 7.48 1.12
N ILE A 31 2.17 7.49 1.00
CA ILE A 31 2.99 6.29 1.09
C ILE A 31 4.21 6.49 1.98
N GLN A 32 4.56 5.48 2.78
CA GLN A 32 5.73 5.53 3.65
C GLN A 32 6.41 4.17 3.79
N PHE A 33 7.69 4.18 4.19
CA PHE A 33 8.34 2.97 4.69
C PHE A 33 7.90 2.69 6.13
N GLY A 34 7.62 1.43 6.42
CA GLY A 34 7.38 0.91 7.75
C GLY A 34 8.59 0.14 8.31
N ARG A 35 8.34 -0.65 9.36
CA ARG A 35 9.34 -1.58 9.90
C ARG A 35 9.70 -2.66 8.88
N GLU A 36 10.91 -3.21 9.00
CA GLU A 36 11.34 -4.33 8.16
C GLU A 36 10.47 -5.55 8.50
N ALA A 37 9.79 -6.09 7.50
CA ALA A 37 8.88 -7.23 7.63
C ALA A 37 9.24 -8.33 6.63
N LYS A 38 9.31 -9.57 7.12
CA LYS A 38 9.74 -10.74 6.35
C LYS A 38 8.64 -11.31 5.44
N TYR A 39 7.37 -11.19 5.82
CA TYR A 39 6.26 -11.90 5.17
C TYR A 39 5.14 -11.00 4.65
N ARG A 40 4.94 -9.82 5.25
CA ARG A 40 3.94 -8.83 4.82
C ARG A 40 4.68 -7.60 4.29
N PHE A 41 4.69 -7.44 2.97
CA PHE A 41 5.50 -6.40 2.33
C PHE A 41 4.79 -5.05 2.17
N GLY A 42 3.46 -5.05 2.21
CA GLY A 42 2.62 -3.86 2.08
C GLY A 42 1.40 -3.93 3.01
N SER A 43 0.80 -2.77 3.24
CA SER A 43 -0.52 -2.62 3.85
C SER A 43 -1.07 -1.23 3.55
N ILE A 44 -2.39 -1.09 3.54
CA ILE A 44 -3.08 0.20 3.46
C ILE A 44 -4.08 0.37 4.59
N ARG A 45 -4.13 1.56 5.18
CA ARG A 45 -5.06 1.92 6.26
C ARG A 45 -5.70 3.28 6.03
N LEU A 46 -6.97 3.43 6.42
CA LEU A 46 -7.64 4.73 6.49
C LEU A 46 -7.40 5.36 7.86
N LEU A 47 -6.80 6.54 7.89
CA LEU A 47 -6.75 7.39 9.06
C LEU A 47 -8.01 8.25 9.12
N LYS A 48 -8.78 8.07 10.19
CA LYS A 48 -9.92 8.93 10.52
C LYS A 48 -9.40 10.23 11.14
N SER A 49 -10.11 11.34 10.89
CA SER A 49 -9.85 12.60 11.61
C SER A 49 -9.94 12.35 13.12
N LYS A 50 -9.10 13.03 13.92
CA LYS A 50 -8.99 12.90 15.38
C LYS A 50 -10.22 13.47 16.12
N SER A 51 -11.42 13.04 15.75
CA SER A 51 -12.70 13.43 16.37
C SER A 51 -13.38 12.28 17.13
N SER A 52 -12.82 11.05 17.12
CA SER A 52 -13.62 9.84 17.39
C SER A 52 -13.10 8.89 18.48
N MET A 53 -12.11 9.25 19.30
CA MET A 53 -11.81 8.46 20.51
C MET A 53 -11.61 9.38 21.71
N SER A 54 -12.56 9.28 22.65
CA SER A 54 -12.38 9.62 24.07
C SER A 54 -12.35 11.11 24.45
N LEU A 55 -13.23 11.96 23.92
CA LEU A 55 -13.38 13.33 24.43
C LEU A 55 -14.81 13.91 24.42
N LYS A 56 -15.85 13.06 24.39
CA LYS A 56 -17.24 13.51 24.58
C LYS A 56 -17.48 14.18 25.95
N LEU A 57 -16.57 14.04 26.91
CA LEU A 57 -16.71 14.61 28.25
C LEU A 57 -16.08 15.99 28.44
N LEU A 58 -15.22 16.49 27.51
CA LEU A 58 -14.32 17.63 27.80
C LEU A 58 -14.38 18.83 26.85
N MET A 59 -15.24 18.87 25.81
CA MET A 59 -15.21 19.95 24.82
C MET A 59 -16.54 20.67 24.60
N SER A 60 -17.09 21.26 25.67
CA SER A 60 -18.08 22.35 25.54
C SER A 60 -17.42 23.70 25.21
N LEU A 61 -16.08 23.84 25.25
CA LEU A 61 -15.48 25.19 25.36
C LEU A 61 -14.29 25.54 24.47
N LYS A 62 -13.80 24.68 23.56
CA LYS A 62 -12.66 25.09 22.71
C LYS A 62 -12.74 24.61 21.27
N SER A 63 -12.96 25.62 20.42
CA SER A 63 -12.23 25.86 19.18
C SER A 63 -12.72 25.13 17.94
N LEU A 64 -12.96 25.95 16.92
CA LEU A 64 -13.05 25.70 15.48
C LEU A 64 -11.81 24.94 14.97
N LYS A 65 -11.63 23.68 15.38
CA LYS A 65 -10.51 22.86 14.95
C LYS A 65 -10.84 22.36 13.54
N LYS A 66 -10.21 22.97 12.54
CA LYS A 66 -10.25 22.55 11.13
C LYS A 66 -10.04 21.03 11.09
N GLN A 67 -11.09 20.31 10.70
CA GLN A 67 -11.05 18.85 10.63
C GLN A 67 -10.14 18.47 9.45
N GLU A 68 -9.00 17.87 9.75
CA GLU A 68 -8.14 17.31 8.70
C GLU A 68 -8.91 16.22 7.95
N PRO A 69 -8.85 16.20 6.60
CA PRO A 69 -9.53 15.17 5.83
C PRO A 69 -9.00 13.79 6.21
N GLN A 70 -9.88 12.78 6.11
CA GLN A 70 -9.44 11.39 6.22
C GLN A 70 -8.38 11.10 5.16
N LYS A 71 -7.38 10.27 5.47
CA LYS A 71 -6.33 9.92 4.52
C LYS A 71 -5.97 8.45 4.54
N SER A 72 -5.65 7.90 3.38
CA SER A 72 -5.21 6.52 3.25
C SER A 72 -3.69 6.50 3.24
N ILE A 73 -3.09 5.65 4.08
CA ILE A 73 -1.64 5.49 4.14
C ILE A 73 -1.28 4.09 3.68
N ILE A 74 -0.54 4.03 2.59
CA ILE A 74 0.18 2.84 2.14
C ILE A 74 1.49 2.75 2.92
N THR A 75 1.73 1.62 3.59
CA THR A 75 2.98 1.34 4.29
C THR A 75 3.67 0.15 3.66
N ILE A 76 4.90 0.35 3.18
CA ILE A 76 5.73 -0.68 2.55
C ILE A 76 6.87 -1.07 3.50
N THR A 77 7.27 -2.34 3.52
CA THR A 77 8.42 -2.81 4.33
C THR A 77 9.69 -2.00 4.03
N SER A 78 10.43 -1.57 5.06
CA SER A 78 11.71 -0.86 4.85
C SER A 78 12.80 -1.71 4.20
N MET A 79 12.63 -3.05 4.15
CA MET A 79 13.48 -3.92 3.34
C MET A 79 13.54 -3.45 1.87
N PHE A 80 12.46 -2.88 1.35
CA PHE A 80 12.38 -2.44 -0.04
C PHE A 80 13.19 -1.16 -0.31
N ALA A 81 13.70 -0.48 0.71
CA ALA A 81 14.66 0.61 0.54
C ALA A 81 16.02 0.12 -0.01
N LYS A 82 16.34 -1.17 0.18
CA LYS A 82 17.57 -1.80 -0.31
C LYS A 82 17.49 -1.95 -1.84
N ARG A 83 18.47 -1.42 -2.57
CA ARG A 83 18.53 -1.50 -4.05
C ARG A 83 18.61 -2.94 -4.59
N ALA A 84 19.05 -3.89 -3.77
CA ALA A 84 19.02 -5.32 -4.10
C ALA A 84 17.61 -5.88 -4.35
N ILE A 85 16.57 -5.21 -3.83
CA ILE A 85 15.19 -5.57 -4.15
C ILE A 85 14.81 -4.97 -5.51
N PRO A 86 14.36 -5.75 -6.51
CA PRO A 86 14.01 -5.22 -7.82
C PRO A 86 12.92 -4.14 -7.76
N VAL A 87 13.03 -3.09 -8.58
CA VAL A 87 12.04 -1.99 -8.61
C VAL A 87 10.64 -2.50 -8.92
N LYS A 88 10.51 -3.47 -9.84
CA LYS A 88 9.20 -4.06 -10.20
C LYS A 88 8.52 -4.76 -9.02
N VAL A 89 9.28 -5.30 -8.07
CA VAL A 89 8.74 -5.91 -6.83
C VAL A 89 8.12 -4.84 -5.95
N VAL A 90 8.83 -3.71 -5.77
CA VAL A 90 8.31 -2.57 -5.00
C VAL A 90 7.05 -2.01 -5.67
N ARG A 91 7.09 -1.81 -6.99
CA ARG A 91 5.95 -1.32 -7.77
C ARG A 91 4.74 -2.25 -7.70
N TYR A 92 4.96 -3.57 -7.79
CA TYR A 92 3.89 -4.55 -7.60
C TYR A 92 3.23 -4.39 -6.23
N THR A 93 4.01 -4.27 -5.15
CA THR A 93 3.44 -4.12 -3.81
C THR A 93 2.67 -2.81 -3.66
N ILE A 94 3.15 -1.70 -4.22
CA ILE A 94 2.38 -0.44 -4.23
C ILE A 94 1.09 -0.60 -5.03
N GLY A 95 1.16 -1.18 -6.23
CA GLY A 95 0.00 -1.45 -7.07
C GLY A 95 -1.03 -2.36 -6.39
N HIS A 96 -0.56 -3.35 -5.62
CA HIS A 96 -1.41 -4.23 -4.82
C HIS A 96 -2.23 -3.44 -3.78
N GLU A 97 -1.59 -2.53 -3.05
CA GLU A 97 -2.27 -1.67 -2.09
C GLU A 97 -3.21 -0.65 -2.77
N LEU A 98 -2.87 -0.19 -3.98
CA LEU A 98 -3.75 0.65 -4.80
C LEU A 98 -4.99 -0.10 -5.30
N CYS A 99 -4.89 -1.39 -5.64
CA CYS A 99 -6.07 -2.21 -5.93
C CYS A 99 -7.00 -2.29 -4.72
N HIS A 100 -6.46 -2.43 -3.51
CA HIS A 100 -7.29 -2.35 -2.30
C HIS A 100 -8.02 -1.01 -2.20
N TYR A 101 -7.31 0.09 -2.41
CA TYR A 101 -7.90 1.43 -2.41
C TYR A 101 -9.04 1.56 -3.44
N ALA A 102 -8.77 1.17 -4.69
CA ALA A 102 -9.71 1.22 -5.81
C ALA A 102 -10.96 0.39 -5.55
N HIS A 103 -10.81 -0.77 -4.91
CA HIS A 103 -11.90 -1.65 -4.50
C HIS A 103 -12.71 -1.15 -3.30
N GLY A 104 -12.35 0.01 -2.74
CA GLY A 104 -13.03 0.59 -1.57
C GLY A 104 -12.55 0.07 -0.21
N PHE A 105 -11.42 -0.64 -0.17
CA PHE A 105 -10.80 -1.02 1.10
C PHE A 105 -9.88 0.09 1.59
N SER A 106 -9.94 0.38 2.90
CA SER A 106 -9.10 1.41 3.53
C SER A 106 -9.18 2.78 2.83
N SER A 107 -10.33 3.10 2.26
CA SER A 107 -10.64 4.36 1.58
C SER A 107 -12.05 4.81 1.95
N THR A 108 -12.42 6.03 1.57
CA THR A 108 -13.81 6.53 1.67
C THR A 108 -14.66 6.13 0.46
N ASN A 109 -14.11 5.36 -0.49
CA ASN A 109 -14.85 4.85 -1.64
C ASN A 109 -15.87 3.79 -1.25
N ARG A 110 -16.91 3.63 -2.08
CA ARG A 110 -17.84 2.50 -1.96
C ARG A 110 -17.08 1.19 -2.16
N ARG A 111 -17.27 0.24 -1.24
CA ARG A 111 -16.68 -1.09 -1.32
C ARG A 111 -17.28 -1.88 -2.49
N LEU A 112 -16.43 -2.29 -3.43
CA LEU A 112 -16.82 -3.06 -4.62
C LEU A 112 -16.87 -4.57 -4.36
N PHE A 113 -16.08 -5.07 -3.40
CA PHE A 113 -15.98 -6.50 -3.10
C PHE A 113 -16.17 -6.82 -1.62
N LYS A 114 -16.80 -7.96 -1.32
CA LYS A 114 -16.94 -8.45 0.06
C LYS A 114 -15.59 -8.82 0.68
N PHE A 115 -14.60 -9.29 -0.07
CA PHE A 115 -13.30 -9.69 0.48
C PHE A 115 -12.13 -9.18 -0.37
N PRO A 116 -11.02 -8.73 0.24
CA PRO A 116 -9.95 -7.99 -0.45
C PRO A 116 -9.07 -8.81 -1.39
N HIS A 117 -9.05 -10.14 -1.29
CA HIS A 117 -8.18 -11.00 -2.11
C HIS A 117 -8.87 -12.23 -2.70
N HIS A 118 -10.17 -12.41 -2.45
CA HIS A 118 -10.87 -13.63 -2.84
C HIS A 118 -10.86 -13.80 -4.36
N GLY A 119 -10.57 -15.00 -4.85
CA GLY A 119 -10.51 -15.28 -6.30
C GLY A 119 -9.35 -14.60 -7.05
N GLY A 120 -8.31 -14.12 -6.35
CA GLY A 120 -7.16 -13.49 -7.01
C GLY A 120 -7.45 -12.12 -7.62
N ILE A 121 -8.53 -11.45 -7.16
CA ILE A 121 -9.02 -10.18 -7.71
C ILE A 121 -7.95 -9.11 -7.88
N VAL A 122 -6.97 -9.02 -6.99
CA VAL A 122 -5.89 -8.02 -7.09
C VAL A 122 -4.98 -8.28 -8.29
N ASN A 123 -4.60 -9.55 -8.54
CA ASN A 123 -3.77 -9.86 -9.70
C ASN A 123 -4.57 -9.73 -11.01
N ARG A 124 -5.88 -10.03 -10.97
CA ARG A 124 -6.75 -9.82 -12.12
C ARG A 124 -6.86 -8.33 -12.45
N GLU A 125 -7.18 -7.50 -11.46
CA GLU A 125 -7.24 -6.04 -11.57
C GLU A 125 -5.93 -5.45 -12.11
N LEU A 126 -4.78 -5.84 -11.55
CA LEU A 126 -3.48 -5.40 -12.07
C LEU A 126 -3.23 -5.85 -13.52
N SER A 127 -3.67 -7.06 -13.88
CA SER A 127 -3.51 -7.56 -15.24
C SER A 127 -4.39 -6.80 -16.23
N GLU A 128 -5.65 -6.54 -15.87
CA GLU A 128 -6.61 -5.75 -16.66
C GLU A 128 -6.13 -4.31 -16.84
N ARG A 129 -5.42 -3.76 -15.85
CA ARG A 129 -4.75 -2.45 -15.92
C ARG A 129 -3.43 -2.47 -16.71
N GLY A 130 -3.01 -3.61 -17.27
CA GLY A 130 -1.77 -3.72 -18.06
C GLY A 130 -0.48 -3.80 -17.24
N ALA A 131 -0.56 -4.14 -15.95
CA ALA A 131 0.60 -4.29 -15.05
C ALA A 131 1.08 -5.75 -14.90
N HIS A 132 0.83 -6.59 -15.93
CA HIS A 132 1.19 -8.01 -15.91
C HIS A 132 2.69 -8.26 -15.66
N ASP A 133 3.55 -7.38 -16.18
CA ASP A 133 5.00 -7.46 -16.01
C ASP A 133 5.43 -7.31 -14.53
N LEU A 134 4.69 -6.52 -13.75
CA LEU A 134 4.91 -6.37 -12.31
C LEU A 134 4.55 -7.65 -11.56
N ILE A 135 3.42 -8.29 -11.93
CA ILE A 135 2.96 -9.56 -11.35
C ILE A 135 4.01 -10.64 -11.55
N THR A 136 4.50 -10.79 -12.79
CA THR A 136 5.50 -11.80 -13.14
C THR A 136 6.83 -11.56 -12.42
N ALA A 137 7.30 -10.32 -12.38
CA ALA A 137 8.51 -9.96 -11.64
C ALA A 137 8.39 -10.27 -10.14
N TYR A 138 7.24 -9.96 -9.54
CA TYR A 138 6.98 -10.24 -8.12
C TYR A 138 6.94 -11.74 -7.83
N LYS A 139 6.21 -12.54 -8.63
CA LYS A 139 6.13 -14.00 -8.46
C LYS A 139 7.52 -14.65 -8.58
N LYS A 140 8.31 -14.26 -9.58
CA LYS A 140 9.69 -14.74 -9.76
C LYS A 140 10.56 -14.41 -8.56
N TRP A 141 10.54 -13.16 -8.11
CA TRP A 141 11.32 -12.72 -6.95
C TRP A 141 10.87 -13.47 -5.68
N LEU A 142 9.57 -13.60 -5.44
CA LEU A 142 9.01 -14.24 -4.24
C LEU A 142 9.46 -15.70 -4.12
N LYS A 143 9.53 -16.45 -5.23
CA LYS A 143 10.06 -17.82 -5.24
C LYS A 143 11.51 -17.86 -4.73
N THR A 144 12.37 -16.97 -5.24
CA THR A 144 13.78 -16.90 -4.80
C THR A 144 13.94 -16.42 -3.36
N TYR A 145 13.13 -15.44 -2.95
CA TYR A 145 13.15 -14.89 -1.61
C TYR A 145 12.72 -15.93 -0.56
N ARG A 146 11.67 -16.70 -0.85
CA ARG A 146 11.22 -17.80 0.02
C ARG A 146 12.30 -18.86 0.20
N LYS A 147 12.98 -19.26 -0.88
CA LYS A 147 14.10 -20.21 -0.81
C LYS A 147 15.19 -19.71 0.14
N LYS A 148 15.62 -18.45 -0.03
CA LYS A 148 16.63 -17.82 0.84
C LYS A 148 16.21 -17.76 2.32
N ILE A 149 14.95 -17.45 2.60
CA ILE A 149 14.44 -17.45 3.98
C ILE A 149 14.53 -18.85 4.60
N LEU A 150 14.14 -19.89 3.84
CA LEU A 150 14.16 -21.27 4.33
C LEU A 150 15.58 -21.76 4.56
N GLU A 151 16.50 -21.50 3.63
CA GLU A 151 17.93 -21.83 3.76
C GLU A 151 18.55 -21.16 4.99
N ASN A 152 18.23 -19.88 5.25
CA ASN A 152 18.72 -19.17 6.41
C ASN A 152 18.13 -19.67 7.73
N ARG A 153 16.97 -20.34 7.71
CA ARG A 153 16.38 -20.98 8.89
C ARG A 153 17.02 -22.32 9.20
N ALA A 154 17.39 -23.10 8.18
CA ALA A 154 18.05 -24.39 8.35
C ALA A 154 19.51 -24.29 8.82
N LYS A 155 20.09 -23.09 8.80
CA LYS A 155 21.46 -22.79 9.25
C LYS A 155 21.53 -22.26 10.70
N VAL A 156 20.39 -22.07 11.34
CA VAL A 156 20.25 -21.61 12.74
C VAL A 156 19.74 -22.78 13.55
#